data_AF-A0A3P7X0U2-F1
#
_entry.id   AF-A0A3P7X0U2-F1
#
_cell.length_a   1.000
_cell.length_b   1.000
_cell.length_c   1.000
_cell.angle_alpha   90.00
_cell.angle_beta   90.00
_cell.angle_gamma   90.00
#
_symmetry.space_group_name_H-M   'P 1'
#
loop_
_entity.id
_entity.type
_entity.pdbx_description
1 polymer ?
#
loop_
_entity_poly.entity_id
_entity_poly.type
_entity_poly.pdbx_seq_one_letter_code
_entity_poly.pdbx_strand_id
1 'polypeptide(L)'
;MSVLKQSWTQTLFFREGPFGIYPINVMRNVARRGAPSGIHILSDIEMIFSAKFATLAKKLANEHVQKDSKKIIVFRAHEYHHKLFPIGHTIEALWEWFRRSKAKANPYVWEIPYKHSSWEPQFIMHATMPLSEEGIPTRLRDQQALAYELCRANYTFLLVSQLFNVHRGVKRVSTNFDTAVVRHQSKLRANAFKKFVSRMDSMYPNTTKRCGDFIM
;
A
#
# COMPACT_ATOMS: atom_id res chain seq x y z
N MET A 1 37.67 11.94 22.55
CA MET A 1 36.48 11.06 22.44
C MET A 1 35.99 11.11 21.01
N SER A 2 36.30 10.06 20.24
CA SER A 2 36.05 9.97 18.80
C SER A 2 34.58 9.63 18.52
N VAL A 3 33.92 10.49 17.75
CA VAL A 3 32.60 10.25 17.18
C VAL A 3 32.72 9.17 16.10
N LEU A 4 32.12 8.01 16.33
CA LEU A 4 32.02 6.93 15.34
C LEU A 4 31.15 7.41 14.16
N LYS A 5 31.80 7.70 13.03
CA LYS A 5 31.13 7.80 11.73
C LYS A 5 30.67 6.40 11.33
N GLN A 6 29.37 6.14 11.40
CA GLN A 6 28.77 4.95 10.80
C GLN A 6 28.90 5.08 9.27
N SER A 7 29.74 4.22 8.70
CA SER A 7 29.93 4.02 7.27
C SER A 7 28.66 3.41 6.68
N TRP A 8 27.96 4.16 5.82
CA TRP A 8 26.88 3.65 4.98
C TRP A 8 27.47 2.88 3.80
N THR A 9 27.83 1.63 4.04
CA THR A 9 28.11 0.66 2.98
C THR A 9 27.08 -0.47 3.08
N GLN A 10 25.81 -0.14 2.80
CA GLN A 10 24.88 -1.16 2.33
C GLN A 10 25.08 -1.29 0.82
N THR A 11 25.81 -2.33 0.45
CA THR A 11 25.95 -2.80 -0.92
C THR A 11 24.56 -3.05 -1.49
N LEU A 12 24.05 -2.09 -2.27
CA LEU A 12 22.93 -2.29 -3.17
C LEU A 12 23.34 -3.36 -4.18
N PHE A 13 23.04 -4.62 -3.89
CA PHE A 13 23.17 -5.72 -4.84
C PHE A 13 22.10 -5.55 -5.93
N PHE A 14 22.32 -4.61 -6.85
CA PHE A 14 21.67 -4.61 -8.15
C PHE A 14 22.23 -5.82 -8.91
N ARG A 15 21.47 -6.92 -8.96
CA ARG A 15 21.80 -8.05 -9.84
C ARG A 15 21.88 -7.53 -11.29
N GLU A 16 22.99 -7.85 -11.94
CA GLU A 16 23.58 -7.27 -13.17
C GLU A 16 22.78 -7.47 -14.47
N GLY A 17 21.48 -7.16 -14.49
CA GLY A 17 20.69 -7.11 -15.71
C GLY A 17 19.86 -5.83 -15.81
N PRO A 18 19.50 -5.38 -17.03
CA PRO A 18 18.65 -4.20 -17.24
C PRO A 18 17.26 -4.31 -16.59
N PHE A 19 16.90 -5.51 -16.14
CA PHE A 19 15.64 -5.81 -15.44
C PHE A 19 15.91 -6.46 -14.08
N GLY A 20 16.82 -5.94 -13.24
CA GLY A 20 16.97 -6.39 -11.85
C GLY A 20 15.65 -6.38 -11.04
N ILE A 21 15.69 -6.46 -9.71
CA ILE A 21 14.46 -6.19 -8.93
C ILE A 21 14.04 -4.76 -9.28
N TYR A 22 12.92 -4.58 -10.01
CA TYR A 22 12.42 -3.25 -10.29
C TYR A 22 12.13 -2.64 -8.90
N PRO A 23 12.85 -1.59 -8.49
CA PRO A 23 13.01 -1.31 -7.07
C PRO A 23 11.86 -0.44 -6.54
N ILE A 24 10.61 -0.71 -6.93
CA ILE A 24 9.48 0.17 -6.60
C ILE A 24 9.34 0.37 -5.09
N ASN A 25 9.51 -0.69 -4.29
CA ASN A 25 9.40 -0.63 -2.84
C ASN A 25 10.58 0.11 -2.21
N VAL A 26 11.79 -0.07 -2.75
CA VAL A 26 12.96 0.71 -2.32
C VAL A 26 12.74 2.20 -2.61
N MET A 27 12.27 2.54 -3.82
CA MET A 27 11.96 3.92 -4.19
C MET A 27 10.87 4.53 -3.31
N ARG A 28 9.78 3.78 -3.04
CA ARG A 28 8.74 4.20 -2.08
C ARG A 28 9.32 4.47 -0.69
N ASN A 29 10.19 3.59 -0.20
CA ASN A 29 10.80 3.73 1.12
C ASN A 29 11.77 4.91 1.21
N VAL A 30 12.58 5.13 0.16
CA VAL A 30 13.45 6.32 0.07
C VAL A 30 12.62 7.59 0.07
N ALA A 31 11.57 7.66 -0.76
CA ALA A 31 10.67 8.81 -0.81
C ALA A 31 10.00 9.07 0.55
N ARG A 32 9.52 8.01 1.23
CA ARG A 32 8.91 8.11 2.56
C ARG A 32 9.90 8.57 3.64
N ARG A 33 11.16 8.12 3.60
CA ARG A 33 12.19 8.54 4.58
C ARG A 33 12.65 9.97 4.34
N GLY A 34 12.67 10.42 3.08
CA GLY A 34 13.06 11.78 2.71
C GLY A 34 11.93 12.81 2.82
N ALA A 35 10.67 12.38 2.93
CA ALA A 35 9.54 13.28 3.04
C ALA A 35 9.53 14.00 4.41
N PRO A 36 9.37 15.33 4.44
CA PRO A 36 9.38 16.10 5.69
C PRO A 36 8.08 15.97 6.51
N SER A 37 7.01 15.45 5.90
CA SER A 37 5.69 15.33 6.53
C SER A 37 5.60 14.07 7.40
N GLY A 38 4.93 14.16 8.54
CA GLY A 38 4.56 12.97 9.33
C GLY A 38 3.41 12.16 8.71
N ILE A 39 2.68 12.72 7.76
CA ILE A 39 1.53 12.08 7.09
C ILE A 39 1.89 11.83 5.62
N HIS A 40 1.74 10.57 5.19
CA HIS A 40 2.07 10.09 3.87
C HIS A 40 0.86 9.47 3.16
N ILE A 41 0.87 9.60 1.84
CA ILE A 41 -0.05 8.94 0.93
C ILE A 41 0.80 8.24 -0.13
N LEU A 42 0.55 6.94 -0.32
CA LEU A 42 1.15 6.18 -1.41
C LEU A 42 0.12 6.09 -2.53
N SER A 43 0.53 6.49 -3.73
CA SER A 43 -0.34 6.50 -4.91
C SER A 43 0.50 6.39 -6.16
N ASP A 44 -0.09 5.81 -7.20
CA ASP A 44 0.49 5.84 -8.53
C ASP A 44 0.48 7.26 -9.10
N ILE A 45 1.44 7.55 -9.98
CA ILE A 45 1.60 8.87 -10.61
C ILE A 45 0.43 9.26 -11.51
N GLU A 46 -0.29 8.27 -12.05
CA GLU A 46 -1.43 8.46 -12.95
C GLU A 46 -2.78 8.63 -12.22
N MET A 47 -2.77 8.61 -10.89
CA MET A 47 -3.97 8.78 -10.08
C MET A 47 -4.38 10.25 -9.98
N ILE A 48 -5.65 10.51 -10.23
CA ILE A 48 -6.29 11.81 -10.03
C ILE A 48 -7.13 11.73 -8.75
N PHE A 49 -6.86 12.63 -7.82
CA PHE A 49 -7.57 12.72 -6.54
C PHE A 49 -8.84 13.56 -6.65
N SER A 50 -9.82 13.26 -5.78
CA SER A 50 -11.07 14.03 -5.70
C SER A 50 -10.84 15.52 -5.38
N ALA A 51 -11.82 16.36 -5.69
CA ALA A 51 -11.72 17.79 -5.40
C ALA A 51 -11.50 18.03 -3.90
N LYS A 52 -10.60 18.98 -3.57
CA LYS A 52 -10.23 19.33 -2.18
C LYS A 52 -9.61 18.18 -1.37
N PHE A 53 -9.14 17.12 -2.03
CA PHE A 53 -8.63 15.91 -1.37
C PHE A 53 -7.58 16.25 -0.30
N ALA A 54 -6.54 17.03 -0.62
CA ALA A 54 -5.46 17.33 0.32
C ALA A 54 -5.97 18.02 1.61
N THR A 55 -6.89 18.97 1.49
CA THR A 55 -7.46 19.69 2.64
C THR A 55 -8.28 18.77 3.54
N LEU A 56 -9.12 17.94 2.92
CA LEU A 56 -9.99 16.99 3.62
C LEU A 56 -9.17 15.84 4.25
N ALA A 57 -8.20 15.31 3.52
CA ALA A 57 -7.26 14.28 3.97
C ALA A 57 -6.45 14.77 5.17
N LYS A 58 -5.87 15.99 5.09
CA LYS A 58 -5.12 16.59 6.20
C LYS A 58 -5.96 16.69 7.47
N LYS A 59 -7.21 17.16 7.35
CA LYS A 59 -8.12 17.26 8.49
C LYS A 59 -8.30 15.91 9.18
N LEU A 60 -8.70 14.89 8.44
CA LEU A 60 -8.95 13.56 9.00
C LEU A 60 -7.67 12.88 9.51
N ALA A 61 -6.54 13.07 8.82
CA ALA A 61 -5.27 12.51 9.23
C ALA A 61 -4.80 13.10 10.55
N ASN A 62 -4.93 14.41 10.76
CA ASN A 62 -4.61 15.03 12.04
C ASN A 62 -5.51 14.52 13.19
N GLU A 63 -6.76 14.16 12.90
CA GLU A 63 -7.71 13.62 13.88
C GLU A 63 -7.43 12.14 14.24
N HIS A 64 -6.99 11.32 13.27
CA HIS A 64 -6.96 9.86 13.43
C HIS A 64 -5.60 9.18 13.23
N VAL A 65 -4.70 9.78 12.47
CA VAL A 65 -3.42 9.21 12.03
C VAL A 65 -2.29 9.89 12.80
N GLN A 66 -2.10 9.46 14.05
CA GLN A 66 -1.07 9.95 14.94
C GLN A 66 0.08 8.93 15.02
N LYS A 67 1.25 9.36 15.48
CA LYS A 67 2.47 8.53 15.55
C LYS A 67 2.26 7.18 16.22
N ASP A 68 1.52 7.18 17.32
CA ASP A 68 1.29 6.00 18.17
C ASP A 68 -0.13 5.43 17.99
N SER A 69 -0.95 6.01 17.10
CA SER A 69 -2.26 5.45 16.81
C SER A 69 -2.09 4.23 15.89
N LYS A 70 -2.69 3.10 16.28
CA LYS A 70 -2.84 1.92 15.42
C LYS A 70 -3.98 2.12 14.41
N LYS A 71 -4.13 3.33 13.88
CA LYS A 71 -5.23 3.72 12.98
C LYS A 71 -4.65 4.24 11.66
N ILE A 72 -5.16 3.69 10.56
CA ILE A 72 -4.83 4.11 9.20
C ILE A 72 -6.11 4.47 8.48
N ILE A 73 -6.07 5.55 7.69
CA ILE A 73 -7.20 5.91 6.84
C ILE A 73 -7.03 5.22 5.50
N VAL A 74 -8.10 4.57 5.05
CA VAL A 74 -8.23 3.97 3.74
C VAL A 74 -9.23 4.77 2.94
N PHE A 75 -8.88 5.15 1.71
CA PHE A 75 -9.81 5.75 0.77
C PHE A 75 -9.98 4.85 -0.45
N ARG A 76 -11.06 5.06 -1.21
CA ARG A 76 -11.37 4.21 -2.36
C ARG A 76 -10.59 4.67 -3.59
N ALA A 77 -9.90 3.74 -4.24
CA ALA A 77 -9.56 3.88 -5.65
C ALA A 77 -10.73 3.39 -6.49
N HIS A 78 -11.18 4.22 -7.44
CA HIS A 78 -12.15 3.83 -8.44
C HIS A 78 -11.43 3.56 -9.76
N GLU A 79 -11.39 2.29 -10.13
CA GLU A 79 -10.96 1.89 -11.46
C GLU A 79 -12.20 1.59 -12.30
N TYR A 80 -12.25 2.16 -13.50
CA TYR A 80 -13.28 1.86 -14.49
C TYR A 80 -13.26 0.38 -14.96
N HIS A 81 -12.43 -0.51 -14.38
CA HIS A 81 -12.27 -1.91 -14.76
C HIS A 81 -12.34 -2.94 -13.63
N HIS A 82 -13.45 -2.95 -12.89
CA HIS A 82 -13.92 -4.16 -12.19
C HIS A 82 -13.81 -5.44 -13.06
N LYS A 83 -13.82 -5.32 -14.39
CA LYS A 83 -13.67 -6.41 -15.36
C LYS A 83 -12.26 -7.04 -15.47
N LEU A 84 -11.17 -6.36 -15.06
CA LEU A 84 -9.78 -6.84 -15.29
C LEU A 84 -9.14 -7.48 -14.05
N PHE A 85 -9.45 -6.98 -12.85
CA PHE A 85 -8.99 -7.58 -11.59
C PHE A 85 -10.06 -7.49 -10.49
N PRO A 86 -11.21 -8.17 -10.65
CA PRO A 86 -12.34 -8.07 -9.72
C PRO A 86 -11.96 -8.46 -8.29
N ILE A 87 -11.09 -9.46 -8.08
CA ILE A 87 -10.80 -9.97 -6.73
C ILE A 87 -10.05 -8.94 -5.85
N GLY A 88 -9.10 -8.18 -6.41
CA GLY A 88 -8.40 -7.14 -5.63
C GLY A 88 -9.17 -5.82 -5.56
N HIS A 89 -9.96 -5.51 -6.59
CA HIS A 89 -10.59 -4.20 -6.78
C HIS A 89 -12.12 -4.21 -6.59
N THR A 90 -12.73 -5.32 -6.17
CA THR A 90 -14.14 -5.32 -5.74
C THR A 90 -14.27 -4.44 -4.51
N ILE A 91 -14.83 -3.26 -4.74
CA ILE A 91 -15.19 -2.31 -3.71
C ILE A 91 -16.46 -2.85 -3.03
N GLU A 92 -16.33 -3.87 -2.16
CA GLU A 92 -17.48 -4.30 -1.35
C GLU A 92 -18.00 -3.11 -0.57
N ALA A 93 -19.33 -3.02 -0.45
CA ALA A 93 -19.99 -1.88 0.17
C ALA A 93 -19.73 -0.54 -0.55
N LEU A 94 -19.43 -0.53 -1.87
CA LEU A 94 -19.37 0.71 -2.67
C LEU A 94 -20.68 1.48 -2.60
N TRP A 95 -21.82 0.79 -2.72
CA TRP A 95 -23.13 1.40 -2.58
C TRP A 95 -23.34 2.00 -1.19
N GLU A 96 -22.86 1.32 -0.16
CA GLU A 96 -22.92 1.85 1.20
C GLU A 96 -22.03 3.07 1.37
N TRP A 97 -20.84 3.05 0.79
CA TRP A 97 -19.94 4.20 0.75
C TRP A 97 -20.60 5.38 0.03
N PHE A 98 -21.23 5.17 -1.14
CA PHE A 98 -21.98 6.22 -1.83
C PHE A 98 -23.13 6.76 -0.99
N ARG A 99 -23.93 5.87 -0.38
CA ARG A 99 -25.07 6.25 0.48
C ARG A 99 -24.60 7.11 1.65
N ARG A 100 -23.58 6.64 2.38
CA ARG A 100 -22.95 7.33 3.51
C ARG A 100 -22.34 8.67 3.13
N SER A 101 -21.63 8.69 2.01
CA SER A 101 -20.91 9.89 1.54
C SER A 101 -21.85 10.95 0.98
N LYS A 102 -23.01 10.54 0.44
CA LYS A 102 -24.07 11.46 0.01
C LYS A 102 -24.86 12.02 1.21
N ALA A 103 -25.01 11.24 2.29
CA ALA A 103 -25.80 11.63 3.45
C ALA A 103 -25.18 12.78 4.28
N LYS A 104 -23.85 12.98 4.23
CA LYS A 104 -23.15 14.02 4.99
C LYS A 104 -22.13 14.74 4.11
N ALA A 105 -22.17 16.07 4.09
CA ALA A 105 -21.20 16.88 3.35
C ALA A 105 -19.80 16.89 4.01
N ASN A 106 -19.75 16.82 5.35
CA ASN A 106 -18.49 16.86 6.09
C ASN A 106 -17.77 15.49 6.04
N PRO A 107 -16.43 15.48 5.85
CA PRO A 107 -15.60 14.27 5.90
C PRO A 107 -15.67 13.59 7.26
N TYR A 108 -15.84 12.26 7.23
CA TYR A 108 -15.75 11.40 8.40
C TYR A 108 -15.20 10.03 8.01
N VAL A 109 -14.89 9.21 9.02
CA VAL A 109 -14.39 7.85 8.84
C VAL A 109 -15.18 6.83 9.64
N TRP A 110 -15.08 5.56 9.28
CA TRP A 110 -15.59 4.44 10.07
C TRP A 110 -14.67 3.22 9.93
N GLU A 111 -14.65 2.37 10.95
CA GLU A 111 -13.85 1.15 10.94
C GLU A 111 -14.37 0.15 9.90
N ILE A 112 -13.44 -0.46 9.16
CA ILE A 112 -13.69 -1.59 8.28
C ILE A 112 -12.71 -2.72 8.62
N PRO A 113 -13.12 -3.99 8.51
CA PRO A 113 -12.20 -5.10 8.70
C PRO A 113 -11.18 -5.15 7.56
N TYR A 114 -10.02 -5.73 7.85
CA TYR A 114 -9.14 -6.20 6.80
C TYR A 114 -9.88 -7.27 5.97
N LYS A 115 -9.73 -7.22 4.65
CA LYS A 115 -10.50 -8.09 3.75
C LYS A 115 -9.84 -9.46 3.52
N HIS A 116 -8.72 -9.46 2.81
CA HIS A 116 -7.98 -10.67 2.42
C HIS A 116 -6.65 -10.27 1.80
N SER A 117 -5.74 -11.24 1.63
CA SER A 117 -4.39 -11.00 1.10
C SER A 117 -4.31 -10.34 -0.27
N SER A 118 -5.36 -10.45 -1.11
CA SER A 118 -5.40 -9.76 -2.42
C SER A 118 -5.92 -8.31 -2.36
N TRP A 119 -6.29 -7.81 -1.18
CA TRP A 119 -6.88 -6.48 -1.04
C TRP A 119 -5.82 -5.38 -1.22
N GLU A 120 -6.09 -4.44 -2.14
CA GLU A 120 -5.19 -3.34 -2.48
C GLU A 120 -5.84 -1.97 -2.21
N PRO A 121 -5.97 -1.56 -0.93
CA PRO A 121 -6.49 -0.24 -0.58
C PRO A 121 -5.45 0.87 -0.79
N GLN A 122 -5.94 2.10 -0.93
CA GLN A 122 -5.10 3.30 -0.89
C GLN A 122 -5.05 3.86 0.53
N PHE A 123 -3.85 4.24 1.00
CA PHE A 123 -3.61 4.59 2.40
C PHE A 123 -3.28 6.07 2.61
N ILE A 124 -3.79 6.63 3.69
CA ILE A 124 -3.23 7.80 4.38
C ILE A 124 -2.68 7.30 5.72
N MET A 125 -1.37 7.41 5.90
CA MET A 125 -0.63 6.75 6.98
C MET A 125 0.41 7.67 7.61
N HIS A 126 0.80 7.38 8.86
CA HIS A 126 1.87 8.09 9.53
C HIS A 126 3.25 7.58 9.05
N ALA A 127 4.26 8.44 9.04
CA ALA A 127 5.60 8.15 8.56
C ALA A 127 6.28 6.95 9.26
N THR A 128 5.97 6.74 10.54
CA THR A 128 6.52 5.66 11.39
C THR A 128 5.88 4.28 11.18
N MET A 129 4.80 4.20 10.40
CA MET A 129 4.14 2.93 10.10
C MET A 129 5.03 2.06 9.19
N PRO A 130 4.79 0.73 9.12
CA PRO A 130 5.60 -0.19 8.33
C PRO A 130 5.92 0.32 6.92
N LEU A 131 7.16 0.07 6.49
CA LEU A 131 7.66 0.39 5.15
C LEU A 131 7.21 -0.68 4.14
N SER A 132 7.28 -0.39 2.85
CA SER A 132 7.00 -1.39 1.81
C SER A 132 8.09 -2.48 1.83
N GLU A 133 7.70 -3.75 1.67
CA GLU A 133 8.64 -4.87 1.67
C GLU A 133 9.54 -4.86 0.42
N GLU A 134 10.81 -4.51 0.59
CA GLU A 134 11.79 -4.37 -0.50
C GLU A 134 12.11 -5.72 -1.18
N GLY A 135 11.92 -6.84 -0.46
CA GLY A 135 12.11 -8.17 -1.01
C GLY A 135 10.97 -8.65 -1.93
N ILE A 136 9.80 -7.98 -1.92
CA ILE A 136 8.68 -8.32 -2.80
C ILE A 136 8.90 -7.70 -4.18
N PRO A 137 8.97 -8.52 -5.26
CA PRO A 137 9.15 -8.01 -6.60
C PRO A 137 7.99 -7.13 -7.07
N THR A 138 8.28 -6.19 -7.96
CA THR A 138 7.25 -5.31 -8.54
C THR A 138 6.22 -6.11 -9.32
N ARG A 139 4.95 -5.69 -9.26
CA ARG A 139 3.80 -6.36 -9.89
C ARG A 139 3.46 -7.71 -9.26
N LEU A 140 4.11 -8.07 -8.16
CA LEU A 140 3.86 -9.30 -7.42
C LEU A 140 3.35 -9.00 -6.01
N ARG A 141 2.14 -8.43 -5.94
CA ARG A 141 1.45 -8.13 -4.68
C ARG A 141 2.21 -7.15 -3.77
N ASP A 142 2.93 -6.19 -4.36
CA ASP A 142 3.80 -5.26 -3.64
C ASP A 142 3.05 -4.26 -2.74
N GLN A 143 1.87 -3.80 -3.15
CA GLN A 143 1.01 -2.96 -2.30
C GLN A 143 0.21 -3.80 -1.30
N GLN A 144 -0.26 -4.97 -1.72
CA GLN A 144 -0.97 -5.93 -0.88
C GLN A 144 -0.10 -6.44 0.27
N ALA A 145 1.21 -6.61 0.05
CA ALA A 145 2.15 -6.97 1.11
C ALA A 145 2.16 -5.94 2.24
N LEU A 146 2.14 -4.63 1.90
CA LEU A 146 2.02 -3.57 2.90
C LEU A 146 0.66 -3.60 3.61
N ALA A 147 -0.43 -3.79 2.86
CA ALA A 147 -1.77 -3.93 3.45
C ALA A 147 -1.85 -5.11 4.46
N TYR A 148 -1.25 -6.24 4.08
CA TYR A 148 -1.16 -7.42 4.91
C TYR A 148 -0.32 -7.16 6.16
N GLU A 149 0.86 -6.55 6.01
CA GLU A 149 1.73 -6.20 7.15
C GLU A 149 1.04 -5.23 8.12
N LEU A 150 0.29 -4.23 7.63
CA LEU A 150 -0.52 -3.36 8.48
C LEU A 150 -1.60 -4.14 9.25
N CYS A 151 -2.26 -5.11 8.61
CA CYS A 151 -3.16 -6.00 9.35
C CYS A 151 -2.40 -6.81 10.41
N ARG A 152 -1.29 -7.45 10.03
CA ARG A 152 -0.51 -8.29 10.93
C ARG A 152 0.05 -7.50 12.12
N ALA A 153 0.41 -6.23 11.92
CA ALA A 153 0.87 -5.29 12.94
C ALA A 153 -0.26 -4.66 13.79
N ASN A 154 -1.47 -5.23 13.72
CA ASN A 154 -2.66 -4.87 14.48
C ASN A 154 -3.19 -3.44 14.23
N TYR A 155 -3.06 -2.93 13.00
CA TYR A 155 -3.72 -1.67 12.63
C TYR A 155 -5.21 -1.86 12.38
N THR A 156 -5.96 -0.81 12.68
CA THR A 156 -7.37 -0.59 12.41
C THR A 156 -7.51 0.27 11.16
N PHE A 157 -8.31 -0.22 10.20
CA PHE A 157 -8.54 0.44 8.92
C PHE A 157 -9.78 1.33 9.02
N LEU A 158 -9.64 2.61 8.70
CA LEU A 158 -10.69 3.61 8.75
C LEU A 158 -11.07 4.04 7.34
N LEU A 159 -12.22 3.59 6.84
CA LEU A 159 -12.71 4.00 5.54
C LEU A 159 -13.26 5.43 5.60
N VAL A 160 -12.76 6.31 4.73
CA VAL A 160 -13.21 7.71 4.62
C VAL A 160 -14.34 7.87 3.60
N SER A 161 -15.30 8.76 3.87
CA SER A 161 -16.45 9.06 3.00
C SER A 161 -16.12 9.94 1.78
N GLN A 162 -15.52 11.13 1.91
CA GLN A 162 -15.42 12.08 0.79
C GLN A 162 -14.14 11.97 -0.05
N LEU A 163 -13.29 10.99 0.22
CA LEU A 163 -12.01 10.84 -0.45
C LEU A 163 -12.00 9.63 -1.36
N PHE A 164 -11.60 9.87 -2.60
CA PHE A 164 -11.34 8.83 -3.59
C PHE A 164 -10.30 9.33 -4.60
N ASN A 165 -9.66 8.40 -5.29
CA ASN A 165 -8.86 8.67 -6.48
C ASN A 165 -9.32 7.80 -7.64
N VAL A 166 -8.95 8.21 -8.85
CA VAL A 166 -9.28 7.52 -10.11
C VAL A 166 -8.05 7.46 -11.00
N HIS A 167 -7.91 6.40 -11.79
CA HIS A 167 -6.91 6.39 -12.86
C HIS A 167 -7.40 7.20 -14.07
N ARG A 168 -6.49 7.99 -14.66
CA ARG A 168 -6.75 8.63 -15.96
C ARG A 168 -6.59 7.61 -17.09
N GLY A 169 -7.69 6.98 -17.48
CA GLY A 169 -7.67 6.01 -18.56
C GLY A 169 -6.99 4.71 -18.14
N VAL A 170 -6.85 3.80 -19.12
CA VAL A 170 -6.60 2.40 -18.84
C VAL A 170 -5.60 1.86 -19.82
N LYS A 171 -4.61 1.15 -19.28
CA LYS A 171 -3.64 0.41 -20.07
C LYS A 171 -4.33 -0.73 -20.83
N ARG A 172 -4.47 -0.55 -22.14
CA ARG A 172 -5.11 -1.54 -23.04
C ARG A 172 -4.12 -2.55 -23.63
N VAL A 173 -2.86 -2.16 -23.76
CA VAL A 173 -1.84 -2.95 -24.44
C VAL A 173 -0.61 -3.06 -23.54
N SER A 174 -0.09 -4.27 -23.41
CA SER A 174 1.19 -4.53 -22.74
C SER A 174 2.33 -4.27 -23.71
N THR A 175 3.37 -3.57 -23.25
CA THR A 175 4.59 -3.36 -24.04
C THR A 175 5.55 -4.53 -23.88
N ASN A 176 6.58 -4.61 -24.74
CA ASN A 176 7.65 -5.60 -24.58
C ASN A 176 8.38 -5.45 -23.23
N PHE A 177 8.50 -4.22 -22.72
CA PHE A 177 9.08 -3.95 -21.41
C PHE A 177 8.22 -4.49 -20.26
N ASP A 178 6.89 -4.33 -20.35
CA ASP A 178 5.98 -4.90 -19.36
C ASP A 178 6.14 -6.42 -19.26
N THR A 179 6.17 -7.09 -20.41
CA THR A 179 6.32 -8.55 -20.49
C THR A 179 7.69 -8.99 -19.95
N ALA A 180 8.76 -8.26 -20.28
CA ALA A 180 10.10 -8.53 -19.78
C ALA A 180 10.17 -8.40 -18.24
N VAL A 181 9.58 -7.34 -17.68
CA VAL A 181 9.50 -7.12 -16.24
C VAL A 181 8.72 -8.26 -15.58
N VAL A 182 7.51 -8.58 -16.04
CA VAL A 182 6.70 -9.65 -15.45
C VAL A 182 7.44 -10.99 -15.49
N ARG A 183 8.05 -11.34 -16.63
CA ARG A 183 8.81 -12.58 -16.79
C ARG A 183 10.00 -12.65 -15.84
N HIS A 184 10.75 -11.56 -15.68
CA HIS A 184 11.88 -11.52 -14.77
C HIS A 184 11.42 -11.61 -13.30
N GLN A 185 10.50 -10.73 -12.88
CA GLN A 185 10.06 -10.66 -11.48
C GLN A 185 9.38 -11.98 -11.03
N SER A 186 8.63 -12.65 -11.92
CA SER A 186 7.94 -13.91 -11.60
C SER A 186 8.90 -15.03 -11.18
N LYS A 187 10.15 -15.04 -11.67
CA LYS A 187 11.17 -16.01 -11.25
C LYS A 187 11.55 -15.86 -9.78
N LEU A 188 11.37 -14.68 -9.21
CA LEU A 188 11.70 -14.36 -7.81
C LEU A 188 10.53 -14.61 -6.85
N ARG A 189 9.31 -14.82 -7.38
CA ARG A 189 8.05 -14.88 -6.62
C ARG A 189 8.11 -15.84 -5.43
N ALA A 190 8.41 -17.12 -5.68
CA ALA A 190 8.34 -18.15 -4.65
C ALA A 190 9.24 -17.86 -3.44
N ASN A 191 10.49 -17.48 -3.72
CA ASN A 191 11.47 -17.16 -2.67
C ASN A 191 11.10 -15.88 -1.91
N ALA A 192 10.61 -14.85 -2.61
CA ALA A 192 10.17 -13.61 -1.99
C ALA A 192 8.97 -13.83 -1.06
N PHE A 193 7.95 -14.56 -1.53
CA PHE A 193 6.75 -14.86 -0.75
C PHE A 193 7.08 -15.70 0.49
N LYS A 194 7.90 -16.75 0.34
CA LYS A 194 8.32 -17.59 1.48
C LYS A 194 9.01 -16.76 2.56
N LYS A 195 9.94 -15.87 2.18
CA LYS A 195 10.65 -14.99 3.11
C LYS A 195 9.70 -14.01 3.80
N PHE A 196 8.80 -13.38 3.02
CA PHE A 196 7.83 -12.43 3.55
C PHE A 196 6.87 -13.09 4.56
N VAL A 197 6.27 -14.24 4.23
CA VAL A 197 5.36 -14.96 5.12
C VAL A 197 6.07 -15.38 6.41
N SER A 198 7.26 -15.99 6.29
CA SER A 198 8.05 -16.38 7.46
C SER A 198 8.37 -15.19 8.38
N ARG A 199 8.70 -14.03 7.81
CA ARG A 199 8.89 -12.78 8.57
C ARG A 199 7.60 -12.33 9.26
N MET A 200 6.46 -12.34 8.58
CA MET A 200 5.16 -11.95 9.15
C MET A 200 4.76 -12.85 10.31
N ASP A 201 4.94 -14.17 10.17
CA ASP A 201 4.62 -15.15 11.22
C ASP A 201 5.52 -15.02 12.43
N SER A 202 6.80 -14.75 12.22
CA SER A 202 7.74 -14.53 13.31
C SER A 202 7.48 -13.22 14.08
N MET A 203 7.21 -12.11 13.38
CA MET A 203 7.04 -10.81 14.05
C MET A 203 5.64 -10.57 14.59
N TYR A 204 4.62 -11.19 13.98
CA TYR A 204 3.21 -10.98 14.30
C TYR A 204 2.48 -12.30 14.54
N PRO A 205 2.87 -13.09 15.56
CA PRO A 205 2.34 -14.45 15.77
C PRO A 205 0.85 -14.49 16.12
N ASN A 206 0.31 -13.41 16.70
CA ASN A 206 -1.04 -13.40 17.28
C ASN A 206 -2.14 -12.88 16.33
N THR A 207 -1.80 -12.50 15.10
CA THR A 207 -2.74 -11.84 14.18
C THR A 207 -3.09 -12.68 12.95
N THR A 208 -2.51 -13.87 12.79
CA THR A 208 -2.77 -14.78 11.66
C THR A 208 -4.26 -15.11 11.53
N LYS A 209 -4.93 -15.47 12.63
CA LYS A 209 -6.37 -15.80 12.62
C LYS A 209 -7.24 -14.63 12.11
N ARG A 210 -6.86 -13.39 12.41
CA ARG A 210 -7.60 -12.18 12.02
C ARG A 210 -7.34 -11.78 10.58
N CYS A 211 -6.08 -11.89 10.14
CA CYS A 211 -5.63 -11.39 8.83
C CYS A 211 -5.65 -12.47 7.74
N GLY A 212 -5.78 -13.74 8.12
CA GLY A 212 -5.69 -14.87 7.21
C GLY A 212 -4.28 -15.07 6.63
N ASP A 213 -4.20 -15.98 5.67
CA ASP A 213 -2.94 -16.32 5.01
C ASP A 213 -2.64 -15.37 3.85
N PHE A 214 -1.34 -15.10 3.65
CA PHE A 214 -0.87 -14.38 2.46
C PHE A 214 -0.66 -15.36 1.30
N ILE A 215 -1.71 -15.52 0.48
CA ILE A 215 -1.78 -16.52 -0.60
C ILE A 215 -1.03 -16.03 -1.84
N MET A 216 -0.30 -16.89 -2.54
CA MET A 216 0.37 -16.55 -3.80
C MET A 216 -0.57 -16.21 -4.95
#